data_AF-A0A2T4YF30-F1
#
_entry.id   AF-A0A2T4YF30-F1
#
_cell.length_a   1.000
_cell.length_b   1.000
_cell.length_c   1.000
_cell.angle_alpha   90.00
_cell.angle_beta   90.00
_cell.angle_gamma   90.00
#
_symmetry.space_group_name_H-M   'P 1'
#
loop_
_entity.id
_entity.type
_entity.pdbx_description
1 polymer ?
#
loop_
_entity_poly.entity_id
_entity_poly.type
_entity_poly.pdbx_seq_one_letter_code
_entity_poly.pdbx_strand_id
1 'polypeptide(L)'
;MKFFRFDIGARATQASRFIGGVRNELLKALTEEKQNGVTQQELAEKLKVPRSELNSQLAGNSGLTLRAISDLAWALGRDITFELKPREAKPGQNSVAETSTMSGNTLTVVGAMAHSSTLPSRPQVRIISRATAK
;
A
#
# COMPACT_ATOMS: atom_id res chain seq x y z
N MET A 1 18.69 -19.08 4.00
CA MET A 1 17.39 -18.44 4.33
C MET A 1 16.65 -18.21 3.01
N LYS A 2 15.47 -18.80 2.81
CA LYS A 2 14.71 -18.71 1.55
C LYS A 2 13.74 -17.54 1.67
N PHE A 3 13.93 -16.50 0.86
CA PHE A 3 13.02 -15.35 0.82
C PHE A 3 12.01 -15.59 -0.30
N PHE A 4 10.72 -15.51 0.01
CA PHE A 4 9.65 -15.58 -0.98
C PHE A 4 9.37 -14.17 -1.49
N ARG A 5 9.54 -13.95 -2.79
CA ARG A 5 9.06 -12.73 -3.47
C ARG A 5 7.66 -13.03 -3.98
N PHE A 6 6.66 -12.41 -3.37
CA PHE A 6 5.31 -12.39 -3.90
C PHE A 6 5.20 -11.21 -4.86
N ASP A 7 5.05 -11.51 -6.15
CA ASP A 7 4.69 -10.50 -7.14
C ASP A 7 3.19 -10.22 -7.02
N ILE A 8 2.86 -9.25 -6.18
CA ILE A 8 1.49 -8.76 -6.00
C ILE A 8 1.40 -7.51 -6.87
N GLY A 9 0.85 -7.64 -8.07
CA GLY A 9 0.73 -6.53 -9.03
C GLY A 9 0.11 -5.27 -8.40
N ALA A 10 0.41 -4.10 -8.97
CA ALA A 10 0.05 -2.80 -8.38
C ALA A 10 -1.46 -2.68 -8.06
N ARG A 11 -2.32 -3.23 -8.93
CA ARG A 11 -3.78 -3.30 -8.73
C ARG A 11 -4.17 -4.08 -7.48
N ALA A 12 -3.59 -5.27 -7.30
CA ALA A 12 -3.89 -6.13 -6.16
C ALA A 12 -3.42 -5.48 -4.85
N THR A 13 -2.22 -4.88 -4.86
CA THR A 13 -1.69 -4.15 -3.70
C THR A 13 -2.59 -2.96 -3.30
N GLN A 14 -3.06 -2.18 -4.27
CA GLN A 14 -3.96 -1.06 -4.01
C GLN A 14 -5.30 -1.52 -3.43
N ALA A 15 -5.89 -2.58 -3.99
CA ALA A 15 -7.12 -3.17 -3.47
C ALA A 15 -6.95 -3.70 -2.04
N SER A 16 -5.87 -4.46 -1.78
CA SER A 16 -5.59 -4.99 -0.44
C SER A 16 -5.40 -3.90 0.60
N ARG A 17 -4.72 -2.79 0.25
CA ARG A 17 -4.57 -1.64 1.15
C ARG A 17 -5.91 -1.00 1.52
N PHE A 18 -6.78 -0.82 0.53
CA PHE A 18 -8.12 -0.28 0.77
C PHE A 18 -8.96 -1.20 1.66
N ILE A 19 -9.04 -2.48 1.29
CA ILE A 19 -9.82 -3.49 2.04
C ILE A 19 -9.30 -3.62 3.49
N GLY A 20 -7.97 -3.65 3.67
CA GLY A 20 -7.35 -3.68 4.98
C GLY A 20 -7.65 -2.43 5.82
N GLY A 21 -7.64 -1.24 5.19
CA GLY A 21 -8.00 0.01 5.85
C GLY A 21 -9.44 0.02 6.36
N VAL A 22 -10.40 -0.34 5.49
CA VAL A 22 -11.83 -0.44 5.86
C VAL A 22 -12.03 -1.42 7.01
N ARG A 23 -11.38 -2.59 6.94
CA ARG A 23 -11.43 -3.58 8.00
C ARG A 23 -10.91 -3.04 9.32
N ASN A 24 -9.77 -2.36 9.32
CA ASN A 24 -9.17 -1.86 10.55
C ASN A 24 -10.10 -0.85 11.25
N GLU A 25 -10.76 0.02 10.47
CA GLU A 25 -11.77 0.94 11.01
C GLU A 25 -12.99 0.19 11.58
N LEU A 26 -13.49 -0.84 10.90
CA LEU A 26 -14.59 -1.67 11.42
C LEU A 26 -14.20 -2.39 12.71
N LEU A 27 -13.00 -2.96 12.79
CA LEU A 27 -12.50 -3.64 13.98
C LEU A 27 -12.31 -2.66 15.14
N LYS A 28 -11.83 -1.45 14.85
CA LYS A 28 -11.71 -0.38 15.84
C LYS A 28 -13.08 0.00 16.39
N ALA A 29 -14.05 0.28 15.53
CA ALA A 29 -15.42 0.59 15.92
C ALA A 29 -16.06 -0.54 16.75
N LEU A 30 -15.85 -1.79 16.35
CA LEU A 30 -16.34 -2.96 17.10
C LEU A 30 -15.66 -3.09 18.47
N THR A 31 -14.37 -2.76 18.58
CA THR A 31 -13.64 -2.82 19.85
C THR A 31 -14.13 -1.73 20.80
N GLU A 32 -14.43 -0.54 20.29
CA GLU A 32 -15.05 0.55 21.05
C GLU A 32 -16.44 0.12 21.56
N GLU A 33 -17.29 -0.47 20.72
CA GLU A 33 -18.61 -0.97 21.15
C GLU A 33 -18.54 -2.14 22.15
N LYS A 34 -17.53 -3.00 22.03
CA LYS A 34 -17.29 -4.06 23.02
C LYS A 34 -16.97 -3.50 24.40
N GLN A 35 -16.29 -2.35 24.48
CA GLN A 35 -16.06 -1.67 25.76
C GLN A 35 -17.37 -1.14 26.36
N ASN A 36 -18.37 -0.83 25.52
CA ASN A 36 -19.72 -0.46 25.93
C ASN A 36 -20.61 -1.67 26.29
N GLY A 37 -20.08 -2.90 26.21
CA GLY A 37 -20.79 -4.13 26.57
C GLY A 37 -21.50 -4.83 25.42
N VAL A 38 -21.43 -4.31 24.19
CA VAL A 38 -22.09 -4.93 23.03
C VAL A 38 -21.33 -6.19 22.61
N THR A 39 -22.04 -7.32 22.54
CA THR A 39 -21.42 -8.59 22.13
C THR A 39 -21.53 -8.82 20.62
N GLN A 40 -20.59 -9.59 20.06
CA GLN A 40 -20.67 -10.01 18.65
C GLN A 40 -21.91 -10.87 18.35
N GLN A 41 -22.44 -11.54 19.38
CA GLN A 41 -23.67 -12.32 19.28
C GLN A 41 -24.88 -11.40 19.09
N GLU A 42 -24.97 -10.33 19.87
CA GLU A 42 -26.01 -9.30 19.71
C GLU A 42 -25.97 -8.63 18.35
N LEU A 43 -24.78 -8.32 17.82
CA LEU A 43 -24.65 -7.80 16.45
C LEU A 43 -25.16 -8.81 15.42
N ALA A 44 -24.83 -10.09 15.57
CA ALA A 44 -25.29 -11.14 14.67
C ALA A 44 -26.81 -11.29 14.69
N GLU A 45 -27.41 -11.23 15.87
CA GLU A 45 -28.87 -11.28 16.06
C GLU A 45 -29.56 -10.03 15.47
N LYS A 46 -29.00 -8.84 15.69
CA LYS A 46 -29.50 -7.57 15.14
C LYS A 46 -29.48 -7.57 13.61
N LEU A 47 -28.44 -8.17 13.02
CA LEU A 47 -28.28 -8.28 11.57
C LEU A 47 -29.01 -9.48 10.97
N LYS A 48 -29.51 -10.42 11.79
CA LYS A 48 -30.08 -11.71 11.36
C LYS A 48 -29.12 -12.53 10.49
N VAL A 49 -27.82 -12.46 10.81
CA VAL A 49 -26.75 -13.16 10.09
C VAL A 49 -26.11 -14.18 11.05
N PRO A 50 -25.72 -15.39 10.59
CA PRO A 50 -25.03 -16.34 11.46
C PRO A 50 -23.70 -15.74 11.96
N ARG A 51 -23.42 -15.93 13.26
CA ARG A 51 -22.18 -15.45 13.89
C ARG A 51 -20.91 -15.95 13.19
N SER A 52 -20.94 -17.15 12.62
CA SER A 52 -19.83 -17.73 11.84
C SER A 52 -19.51 -16.90 10.60
N GLU A 53 -20.54 -16.43 9.89
CA GLU A 53 -20.38 -15.59 8.72
C GLU A 53 -19.83 -14.21 9.11
N LEU A 54 -20.38 -13.61 10.18
CA LEU A 54 -19.90 -12.33 10.72
C LEU A 54 -18.43 -12.43 11.17
N ASN A 55 -18.06 -13.52 11.86
CA ASN A 55 -16.68 -13.80 12.22
C ASN A 55 -15.79 -14.03 10.99
N SER A 56 -16.27 -14.73 9.97
CA SER A 56 -15.52 -14.95 8.72
C SER A 56 -15.23 -13.63 8.00
N GLN A 57 -16.22 -12.72 7.97
CA GLN A 57 -16.09 -11.38 7.40
C GLN A 57 -15.11 -10.50 8.18
N LEU A 58 -15.13 -10.59 9.52
CA LEU A 58 -14.19 -9.88 10.41
C LEU A 58 -12.79 -10.51 10.42
N ALA A 59 -12.66 -11.81 10.18
CA ALA A 59 -11.39 -12.55 10.15
C ALA A 59 -10.71 -12.51 8.78
N GLY A 60 -11.48 -12.36 7.70
CA GLY A 60 -10.98 -12.03 6.34
C GLY A 60 -10.96 -13.22 5.43
N ASN A 61 -11.60 -14.28 5.90
CA ASN A 61 -11.77 -15.52 5.17
C ASN A 61 -12.93 -15.42 4.18
N SER A 62 -13.85 -14.47 4.37
CA SER A 62 -14.87 -14.11 3.39
C SER A 62 -14.70 -12.69 2.87
N GLY A 63 -15.16 -12.46 1.64
CA GLY A 63 -15.14 -11.15 1.00
C GLY A 63 -16.04 -10.17 1.76
N LEU A 64 -15.49 -9.00 2.07
CA LEU A 64 -16.23 -7.91 2.71
C LEU A 64 -16.99 -7.13 1.63
N THR A 65 -18.28 -7.38 1.49
CA THR A 65 -19.13 -6.69 0.51
C THR A 65 -19.53 -5.31 1.01
N LEU A 66 -19.84 -4.38 0.10
CA LEU A 66 -20.37 -3.06 0.47
C LEU A 66 -21.65 -3.16 1.31
N ARG A 67 -22.49 -4.16 1.03
CA ARG A 67 -23.67 -4.46 1.82
C ARG A 67 -23.32 -4.84 3.25
N ALA A 68 -22.41 -5.80 3.44
CA ALA A 68 -21.96 -6.21 4.76
C ALA A 68 -21.33 -5.06 5.56
N ILE A 69 -20.55 -4.19 4.90
CA ILE A 69 -19.98 -3.00 5.53
C ILE A 69 -21.09 -2.05 6.00
N SER A 70 -22.09 -1.83 5.15
CA SER A 70 -23.22 -0.94 5.45
C SER A 70 -24.05 -1.48 6.61
N ASP A 71 -24.36 -2.77 6.60
CA ASP A 71 -25.10 -3.47 7.65
C ASP A 71 -24.34 -3.37 8.99
N LEU A 72 -23.03 -3.64 8.99
CA LEU A 72 -22.17 -3.51 10.18
C LEU A 72 -22.14 -2.08 10.72
N ALA A 73 -21.98 -1.08 9.86
CA ALA A 73 -21.97 0.32 10.28
C ALA A 73 -23.31 0.73 10.90
N TRP A 74 -24.43 0.33 10.29
CA TRP A 74 -25.77 0.54 10.86
C TRP A 74 -25.93 -0.16 12.21
N ALA A 75 -25.45 -1.41 12.34
CA ALA A 75 -25.51 -2.15 13.59
C ALA A 75 -24.71 -1.47 14.72
N LEU A 76 -23.56 -0.90 14.37
CA LEU A 76 -22.67 -0.14 15.25
C LEU A 76 -23.10 1.33 15.46
N GLY A 77 -24.17 1.79 14.82
CA GLY A 77 -24.64 3.17 14.93
C GLY A 77 -23.65 4.20 14.36
N ARG A 78 -22.91 3.85 13.30
CA ARG A 78 -21.92 4.72 12.65
C ARG A 78 -22.27 5.03 11.21
N ASP A 79 -21.84 6.20 10.78
CA ASP A 79 -21.94 6.64 9.39
C ASP A 79 -20.66 6.31 8.61
N ILE A 80 -20.83 5.89 7.36
CA ILE A 80 -19.73 5.61 6.44
C ILE A 80 -19.55 6.81 5.53
N THR A 81 -18.33 7.35 5.49
CA THR A 81 -17.93 8.36 4.50
C THR A 81 -16.93 7.74 3.54
N PHE A 82 -17.18 7.86 2.24
CA PHE A 82 -16.29 7.35 1.19
C PHE A 82 -15.96 8.46 0.20
N GLU A 83 -14.68 8.66 -0.05
CA GLU A 83 -14.18 9.73 -0.92
C GLU A 83 -13.09 9.15 -1.84
N LEU A 84 -13.19 9.42 -3.15
CA LEU A 84 -12.15 9.13 -4.12
C LEU A 84 -11.26 10.35 -4.28
N LYS A 85 -9.98 10.21 -3.95
CA LYS A 85 -8.98 11.26 -4.18
C LYS A 85 -8.12 10.92 -5.40
N PRO A 86 -7.71 11.92 -6.19
CA PRO A 86 -6.72 11.70 -7.23
C PRO A 86 -5.43 11.17 -6.59
N ARG A 87 -4.79 10.22 -7.27
CA ARG A 87 -3.56 9.61 -6.79
C ARG A 87 -2.41 10.60 -6.96
N GLU A 88 -2.09 11.36 -5.93
CA GLU A 88 -0.89 12.18 -5.93
C GLU A 88 0.34 11.28 -5.81
N ALA A 89 1.14 11.23 -6.87
CA ALA A 89 2.46 10.61 -6.83
C ALA A 89 3.39 11.51 -6.02
N LYS A 90 3.52 11.25 -4.72
CA LYS A 90 4.52 11.93 -3.89
C LYS A 90 5.92 11.53 -4.37
N PRO A 91 6.77 12.47 -4.86
CA PRO A 91 8.15 12.15 -5.20
C PRO A 91 8.88 11.66 -3.94
N GLY A 92 9.59 10.53 -4.06
CA GLY A 92 10.35 9.91 -2.96
C GLY A 92 9.81 8.59 -2.41
N GLN A 93 8.70 8.05 -2.95
CA GLN A 93 8.33 6.65 -2.68
C GLN A 93 8.98 5.74 -3.73
N ASN A 94 9.64 4.67 -3.27
CA ASN A 94 10.04 3.52 -4.11
C ASN A 94 8.79 2.80 -4.62
N SER A 95 8.06 3.46 -5.51
CA SER A 95 7.08 2.83 -6.36
C SER A 95 7.89 2.14 -7.44
N VAL A 96 7.77 0.82 -7.55
CA VAL A 96 8.25 0.12 -8.73
C VAL A 96 7.44 0.71 -9.88
N ALA A 97 8.04 1.62 -10.64
CA ALA A 97 7.46 2.01 -11.90
C ALA A 97 7.38 0.71 -12.70
N GLU A 98 6.17 0.31 -13.09
CA GLU A 98 5.97 -0.69 -14.12
C GLU A 98 6.46 -0.08 -15.43
N THR A 99 7.78 0.17 -15.53
CA THR A 99 8.42 0.40 -16.80
C THR A 99 8.29 -0.92 -17.50
N SER A 100 7.30 -1.00 -18.39
CA SER A 100 7.27 -2.00 -19.43
C SER A 100 8.54 -1.81 -20.24
N THR A 101 9.64 -2.43 -19.81
CA THR A 101 10.75 -2.78 -20.68
C THR A 101 10.17 -3.79 -21.64
N MET A 102 9.49 -3.29 -22.68
CA MET A 102 9.50 -3.94 -23.97
C MET A 102 10.97 -4.26 -24.22
N SER A 103 11.28 -5.54 -24.25
CA SER A 103 12.57 -6.09 -24.67
C SER A 103 12.77 -5.70 -26.13
N GLY A 104 13.14 -4.44 -26.34
CA GLY A 104 13.58 -3.90 -27.62
C GLY A 104 14.98 -4.43 -27.86
N ASN A 105 15.06 -5.31 -28.86
CA ASN A 105 16.25 -5.84 -29.49
C ASN A 105 17.51 -4.98 -29.29
N THR A 106 18.60 -5.59 -28.84
CA THR A 106 19.96 -5.02 -28.80
C THR A 106 20.24 -4.15 -30.03
N LEU A 107 20.45 -2.85 -29.81
CA LEU A 107 20.98 -1.94 -30.82
C LEU A 107 22.44 -2.33 -31.11
N THR A 108 22.65 -3.00 -32.24
CA THR A 108 23.98 -3.21 -32.81
C THR A 108 24.49 -1.85 -33.31
N VAL A 109 25.38 -1.21 -32.55
CA VAL A 109 26.13 -0.05 -33.04
C VAL A 109 27.15 -0.55 -34.06
N VAL A 110 26.81 -0.46 -35.35
CA VAL A 110 27.77 -0.64 -36.44
C VAL A 110 28.49 0.69 -36.63
N GLY A 111 29.77 0.70 -36.22
CA GLY A 111 30.74 1.72 -36.63
C GLY A 111 30.98 2.84 -35.62
N ALA A 112 31.99 2.66 -34.76
CA ALA A 112 32.85 3.76 -34.34
C ALA A 112 34.20 3.18 -33.91
N MET A 113 35.25 3.76 -34.49
CA MET A 113 36.62 3.26 -34.46
C MET A 113 37.25 3.27 -33.08
N ALA A 114 38.22 2.37 -32.90
CA ALA A 114 39.09 2.32 -31.74
C ALA A 114 39.83 3.65 -31.54
N HIS A 115 39.60 4.28 -30.39
CA HIS A 115 40.51 5.29 -29.85
C HIS A 115 40.92 4.85 -28.45
N SER A 116 42.16 4.35 -28.37
CA SER A 116 42.88 4.15 -27.12
C SER A 116 43.04 5.50 -26.41
N SER A 117 42.50 5.63 -25.19
CA SER A 117 42.75 6.78 -24.33
C SER A 117 43.43 6.32 -23.05
N THR A 118 44.72 6.65 -22.95
CA THR A 118 45.60 6.44 -21.80
C THR A 118 45.85 7.80 -21.13
N LEU A 119 45.25 8.03 -19.94
CA LEU A 119 45.44 9.11 -18.93
C LEU A 119 44.55 10.40 -19.03
N PRO A 120 44.44 11.26 -17.98
CA PRO A 120 44.16 11.02 -16.55
C PRO A 120 43.20 12.08 -15.88
N SER A 121 43.01 11.91 -14.56
CA SER A 121 42.62 12.91 -13.52
C SER A 121 41.14 13.13 -13.18
N ARG A 122 40.82 12.81 -11.91
CA ARG A 122 39.53 13.08 -11.24
C ARG A 122 39.42 14.57 -10.88
N PRO A 123 38.26 15.22 -11.06
CA PRO A 123 38.04 16.56 -10.54
C PRO A 123 38.04 16.54 -9.01
N GLN A 124 38.94 17.31 -8.39
CA GLN A 124 39.00 17.50 -6.95
C GLN A 124 37.86 18.40 -6.46
N VAL A 125 37.15 17.96 -5.41
CA VAL A 125 36.09 18.74 -4.77
C VAL A 125 36.71 19.65 -3.70
N ARG A 126 36.44 20.94 -3.84
CA ARG A 126 36.97 22.08 -3.08
C ARG A 126 36.11 22.30 -1.81
N ILE A 127 36.73 22.35 -0.63
CA ILE A 127 36.05 22.77 0.63
C ILE A 127 36.63 24.12 1.10
N ILE A 128 35.74 24.96 1.61
CA ILE A 128 35.79 26.43 1.67
C ILE A 128 36.35 26.92 3.02
N SER A 129 36.95 28.11 2.98
CA SER A 129 37.68 28.90 4.00
C SER A 129 36.98 29.18 5.34
N ARG A 130 37.80 29.42 6.39
CA ARG A 130 37.55 30.44 7.42
C ARG A 130 38.81 31.24 7.73
N ALA A 131 38.64 32.56 7.82
CA ALA A 131 39.67 33.59 7.89
C ALA A 131 40.14 33.89 9.33
N THR A 132 41.46 34.11 9.45
CA THR A 132 42.23 35.16 10.16
C THR A 132 41.92 35.56 11.61
N ALA A 133 42.97 35.53 12.45
CA ALA A 133 43.55 36.64 13.24
C ALA A 133 44.37 36.05 14.42
N LYS A 134 45.57 36.48 14.81
CA LYS A 134 46.38 37.66 14.51
C LYS A 134 47.85 37.31 14.78
#